data_AF-A0A5D2SI42-F1
#
_entry.id   AF-A0A5D2SI42-F1
#
_cell.length_a   1.000
_cell.length_b   1.000
_cell.length_c   1.000
_cell.angle_alpha   90.00
_cell.angle_beta   90.00
_cell.angle_gamma   90.00
#
_symmetry.space_group_name_H-M   'P 1'
#
loop_
_entity.id
_entity.type
_entity.pdbx_description
1 polymer ?
#
loop_
_entity_poly.entity_id
_entity_poly.type
_entity_poly.pdbx_seq_one_letter_code
_entity_poly.pdbx_strand_id
1 'polypeptide(L)'
;MNLFKKLLPTKHGIIGAQKYCRATFCSILHSAVDHSVEVHSPDQEVVIALGSNVGDRLNNFNQALQLMRKSGIHITKHGCLYETAPAYVTDQPRFLNSAVRAVTKLGPHELLGVLKTIERNMGRSGGIRYGPRPIDLDILFYGKYQIGSDILTVPHERIWERPFVMAPLMDLLGLVINSDTVACWHSLSTDSDGLFGLWDKLGGESLIGKEGMKRVLPIRNHLWEWSKKTSVMGILNLTPDSFSDGGKFVSVPNAVSHVRSMISEGADIIDIGAQSTRPMASRISAEEELDRLIPVLEAVLEMPEMEEKLVSVDTFYSDVASEAVKKGAHLVNDVSAGQLDPNMLKMVASLDVPYIAMHMRGDPTTMQSRDNLQYSDVCSQVASELFSRVEDAELSGVPAWRIILDPGIGFSKKTEHNLDILTGLPVIRSEIAKRSLAASHAPLLIGPSRKRFLGEICNRPAAGKRDPATIASVTAGIFGGANIVRVHNVRDNVDAVKVCDAMLKERSIQL
;
A
#
# COMPACT_ATOMS: atom_id res chain seq x y z
N MET A 1 57.24 44.72 25.37
CA MET A 1 57.05 44.74 26.84
C MET A 1 56.20 43.52 27.18
N ASN A 2 56.58 42.59 28.06
CA ASN A 2 57.16 42.67 29.42
C ASN A 2 56.07 42.96 30.48
N LEU A 3 55.91 42.17 31.56
CA LEU A 3 56.52 40.87 31.90
C LEU A 3 55.83 40.16 33.10
N PHE A 4 55.69 38.81 33.06
CA PHE A 4 55.67 37.86 34.21
C PHE A 4 54.53 37.97 35.26
N LYS A 5 54.33 37.02 36.22
CA LYS A 5 55.04 35.81 36.73
C LYS A 5 53.99 34.68 36.98
N LYS A 6 54.19 33.38 36.69
CA LYS A 6 54.98 32.31 37.38
C LYS A 6 54.43 31.96 38.79
N LEU A 7 54.37 30.70 39.29
CA LEU A 7 55.20 29.48 39.07
C LEU A 7 54.48 28.13 39.42
N LEU A 8 55.09 26.98 39.09
CA LEU A 8 54.74 25.59 39.48
C LEU A 8 55.93 24.90 40.21
N PRO A 9 55.67 23.97 41.16
CA PRO A 9 56.38 22.66 41.21
C PRO A 9 55.55 21.49 41.85
N THR A 10 55.97 20.21 41.95
CA THR A 10 56.57 19.22 41.01
C THR A 10 56.49 17.76 41.56
N LYS A 11 56.14 16.78 40.71
CA LYS A 11 56.46 15.30 40.76
C LYS A 11 55.96 14.39 41.92
N HIS A 12 55.33 13.26 41.54
CA HIS A 12 55.78 11.84 41.68
C HIS A 12 54.63 10.85 41.26
N GLY A 13 54.83 9.57 40.92
CA GLY A 13 56.06 8.85 40.52
C GLY A 13 56.02 7.30 40.63
N ILE A 14 56.17 6.57 39.49
CA ILE A 14 56.48 5.10 39.32
C ILE A 14 55.35 4.14 39.82
N ILE A 15 55.03 2.92 39.32
CA ILE A 15 55.59 1.82 38.45
C ILE A 15 54.44 1.32 37.51
N GLY A 16 54.61 0.97 36.21
CA GLY A 16 55.23 -0.25 35.60
C GLY A 16 54.32 -1.49 35.74
N ALA A 17 54.04 -2.38 34.76
CA ALA A 17 54.55 -2.69 33.41
C ALA A 17 53.35 -3.12 32.49
N GLN A 18 53.32 -2.95 31.15
CA GLN A 18 53.91 -3.79 30.08
C GLN A 18 53.66 -5.32 30.21
N LYS A 19 53.26 -6.10 29.17
CA LYS A 19 52.89 -5.79 27.76
C LYS A 19 52.27 -7.03 27.04
N TYR A 20 51.63 -6.80 25.89
CA TYR A 20 51.24 -7.77 24.81
C TYR A 20 50.23 -8.91 25.10
N CYS A 21 49.16 -8.94 24.29
CA CYS A 21 48.58 -10.18 23.78
C CYS A 21 49.20 -10.51 22.41
N ARG A 22 49.29 -11.81 22.06
CA ARG A 22 49.72 -12.32 20.75
C ARG A 22 48.76 -13.45 20.33
N ALA A 23 48.55 -13.64 19.03
CA ALA A 23 47.39 -14.38 18.53
C ALA A 23 47.64 -15.86 18.17
N THR A 24 46.52 -16.60 18.14
CA THR A 24 46.18 -17.76 17.28
C THR A 24 46.79 -19.16 17.50
N PHE A 25 45.86 -20.13 17.50
CA PHE A 25 45.93 -21.56 17.11
C PHE A 25 47.00 -22.51 17.69
N CYS A 26 46.53 -23.53 18.41
CA CYS A 26 46.39 -24.88 17.81
C CYS A 26 45.32 -25.72 18.55
N SER A 27 44.94 -26.87 18.00
CA SER A 27 43.86 -27.74 18.48
C SER A 27 44.30 -29.17 18.80
N ILE A 28 43.57 -29.88 19.67
CA ILE A 28 43.47 -31.34 19.78
C ILE A 28 42.17 -31.69 20.54
N LEU A 29 41.52 -32.81 20.19
CA LEU A 29 40.23 -33.26 20.74
C LEU A 29 40.40 -34.14 21.99
N HIS A 30 39.38 -34.13 22.86
CA HIS A 30 38.94 -35.28 23.67
C HIS A 30 37.41 -35.26 23.86
N SER A 31 36.84 -36.35 24.37
CA SER A 31 35.50 -36.83 23.98
C SER A 31 34.30 -36.43 24.86
N ALA A 32 33.23 -36.02 24.17
CA ALA A 32 31.82 -36.35 24.41
C ALA A 32 31.15 -36.08 25.79
N VAL A 33 30.17 -35.18 25.76
CA VAL A 33 28.81 -35.44 26.28
C VAL A 33 27.82 -35.03 25.20
N ASP A 34 26.85 -35.88 24.86
CA ASP A 34 25.80 -35.53 23.89
C ASP A 34 24.80 -34.54 24.49
N HIS A 35 25.09 -33.26 24.31
CA HIS A 35 24.09 -32.21 24.30
C HIS A 35 23.95 -31.67 22.88
N SER A 36 22.99 -32.23 22.15
CA SER A 36 22.41 -31.62 20.96
C SER A 36 21.66 -30.36 21.36
N VAL A 37 22.41 -29.29 21.64
CA VAL A 37 21.85 -27.94 21.70
C VAL A 37 21.29 -27.65 20.33
N GLU A 38 19.96 -27.55 20.22
CA GLU A 38 19.34 -26.96 19.04
C GLU A 38 19.74 -25.47 19.01
N VAL A 39 20.87 -25.20 18.38
CA VAL A 39 21.23 -23.85 17.93
C VAL A 39 20.28 -23.52 16.79
N HIS A 40 19.05 -23.11 17.17
CA HIS A 40 18.07 -22.62 16.22
C HIS A 40 18.75 -21.60 15.29
N SER A 41 18.66 -21.81 13.98
CA SER A 41 19.15 -20.83 13.02
C SER A 41 18.47 -19.49 13.32
N PRO A 42 19.24 -18.40 13.54
CA PRO A 42 18.63 -17.10 13.80
C PRO A 42 17.86 -16.68 12.56
N ASP A 43 16.60 -16.30 12.75
CA ASP A 43 15.68 -15.83 11.72
C ASP A 43 16.39 -14.86 10.74
N GLN A 44 16.47 -15.26 9.46
CA GLN A 44 17.10 -14.46 8.41
C GLN A 44 16.07 -13.70 7.61
N GLU A 45 16.34 -12.41 7.45
CA GLU A 45 15.58 -11.50 6.60
C GLU A 45 15.99 -11.71 5.13
N VAL A 46 15.02 -11.92 4.25
CA VAL A 46 15.25 -12.22 2.82
C VAL A 46 14.40 -11.33 1.93
N VAL A 47 14.86 -11.11 0.70
CA VAL A 47 14.04 -10.52 -0.37
C VAL A 47 13.90 -11.51 -1.51
N ILE A 48 12.67 -11.74 -1.96
CA ILE A 48 12.34 -12.69 -3.03
C ILE A 48 11.56 -11.93 -4.11
N ALA A 49 12.03 -11.97 -5.35
CA ALA A 49 11.28 -11.47 -6.51
C ALA A 49 10.24 -12.49 -6.96
N LEU A 50 9.11 -12.00 -7.50
CA LEU A 50 8.05 -12.79 -8.10
C LEU A 50 7.81 -12.28 -9.54
N GLY A 51 7.79 -13.19 -10.52
CA GLY A 51 7.48 -12.89 -11.91
C GLY A 51 6.51 -13.91 -12.53
N SER A 52 5.49 -13.47 -13.27
CA SER A 52 4.50 -14.36 -13.91
C SER A 52 4.00 -13.81 -15.24
N ASN A 53 3.93 -14.64 -16.29
CA ASN A 53 3.34 -14.26 -17.58
C ASN A 53 2.49 -15.35 -18.27
N VAL A 54 2.14 -16.44 -17.59
CA VAL A 54 1.32 -17.53 -18.15
C VAL A 54 0.12 -17.82 -17.25
N GLY A 55 -1.06 -17.96 -17.86
CA GLY A 55 -2.30 -18.22 -17.15
C GLY A 55 -2.76 -17.02 -16.32
N ASP A 56 -3.45 -17.29 -15.20
CA ASP A 56 -3.85 -16.27 -14.24
C ASP A 56 -2.65 -15.80 -13.42
N ARG A 57 -2.00 -14.74 -13.93
CA ARG A 57 -0.79 -14.14 -13.35
C ARG A 57 -0.98 -13.67 -11.90
N LEU A 58 -2.19 -13.31 -11.48
CA LEU A 58 -2.47 -12.84 -10.13
C LEU A 58 -2.70 -14.00 -9.16
N ASN A 59 -3.51 -14.99 -9.57
CA ASN A 59 -3.74 -16.20 -8.80
C ASN A 59 -2.42 -17.00 -8.63
N ASN A 60 -1.54 -16.99 -9.63
CA ASN A 60 -0.17 -17.49 -9.50
C ASN A 60 0.59 -16.78 -8.36
N PHE A 61 0.53 -15.44 -8.26
CA PHE A 61 1.15 -14.72 -7.14
C PHE A 61 0.52 -15.13 -5.81
N ASN A 62 -0.82 -15.14 -5.70
CA ASN A 62 -1.51 -15.53 -4.46
C ASN A 62 -1.16 -16.95 -4.01
N GLN A 63 -1.13 -17.92 -4.92
CA GLN A 63 -0.71 -19.30 -4.64
C GLN A 63 0.76 -19.38 -4.21
N ALA A 64 1.67 -18.67 -4.89
CA ALA A 64 3.09 -18.64 -4.52
C ALA A 64 3.29 -18.07 -3.10
N LEU A 65 2.62 -16.98 -2.75
CA LEU A 65 2.67 -16.38 -1.41
C LEU A 65 2.08 -17.31 -0.33
N GLN A 66 0.99 -18.02 -0.62
CA GLN A 66 0.43 -19.04 0.28
C GLN A 66 1.38 -20.23 0.48
N LEU A 67 2.04 -20.69 -0.58
CA LEU A 67 2.99 -21.80 -0.52
C LEU A 67 4.27 -21.40 0.23
N MET A 68 4.79 -20.19 0.01
CA MET A 68 5.89 -19.60 0.79
C MET A 68 5.58 -19.62 2.30
N ARG A 69 4.40 -19.09 2.70
CA ARG A 69 3.95 -19.09 4.10
C ARG A 69 3.87 -20.50 4.69
N LYS A 70 3.32 -21.47 3.93
CA LYS A 70 3.27 -22.90 4.32
C LYS A 70 4.64 -23.55 4.45
N SER A 71 5.67 -23.04 3.78
CA SER A 71 7.06 -23.50 3.88
C SER A 71 7.92 -22.69 4.86
N GLY A 72 7.32 -21.91 5.77
CA GLY A 72 8.06 -21.19 6.81
C GLY A 72 8.75 -19.90 6.34
N ILE A 73 8.31 -19.33 5.21
CA ILE A 73 8.75 -18.02 4.71
C ILE A 73 7.70 -16.99 5.12
N HIS A 74 7.97 -16.26 6.19
CA HIS A 74 7.04 -15.32 6.82
C HIS A 74 7.18 -13.95 6.14
N ILE A 75 6.30 -13.66 5.18
CA ILE A 75 6.28 -12.38 4.47
C ILE A 75 5.94 -11.24 5.44
N THR A 76 6.75 -10.18 5.41
CA THR A 76 6.62 -8.99 6.28
C THR A 76 6.35 -7.70 5.51
N LYS A 77 6.66 -7.64 4.21
CA LYS A 77 6.24 -6.57 3.28
C LYS A 77 6.11 -7.08 1.85
N HIS A 78 5.32 -6.37 1.05
CA HIS A 78 5.15 -6.56 -0.39
C HIS A 78 5.54 -5.25 -1.12
N GLY A 79 6.17 -5.36 -2.30
CA GLY A 79 6.38 -4.22 -3.19
C GLY A 79 5.07 -3.79 -3.89
N CYS A 80 5.11 -2.81 -4.78
CA CYS A 80 4.01 -2.63 -5.72
C CYS A 80 4.02 -3.76 -6.77
N LEU A 81 2.88 -3.95 -7.44
CA LEU A 81 2.75 -4.84 -8.58
C LEU A 81 3.00 -4.04 -9.87
N TYR A 82 3.81 -4.59 -10.76
CA TYR A 82 4.16 -3.97 -12.04
C TYR A 82 3.81 -4.86 -13.21
N GLU A 83 3.11 -4.33 -14.21
CA GLU A 83 3.00 -5.00 -15.50
C GLU A 83 4.06 -4.47 -16.47
N THR A 84 4.89 -5.37 -17.01
CA THR A 84 6.02 -5.01 -17.86
C THR A 84 6.03 -5.74 -19.20
N ALA A 85 6.63 -5.11 -20.21
CA ALA A 85 7.01 -5.79 -21.44
C ALA A 85 8.06 -6.90 -21.14
N PRO A 86 8.13 -7.97 -21.95
CA PRO A 86 9.18 -8.97 -21.82
C PRO A 86 10.56 -8.41 -22.16
N ALA A 87 11.56 -8.66 -21.30
CA ALA A 87 12.88 -8.00 -21.38
C ALA A 87 13.92 -8.70 -22.28
N TYR A 88 13.69 -9.94 -22.73
CA TYR A 88 14.71 -10.72 -23.47
C TYR A 88 14.11 -11.45 -24.69
N VAL A 89 13.22 -12.42 -24.47
CA VAL A 89 12.34 -12.96 -25.53
C VAL A 89 11.13 -12.04 -25.60
N THR A 90 10.99 -11.26 -26.67
CA THR A 90 9.96 -10.21 -26.79
C THR A 90 8.59 -10.73 -27.24
N ASP A 91 8.57 -11.82 -28.02
CA ASP A 91 7.36 -12.51 -28.46
C ASP A 91 6.82 -13.44 -27.35
N GLN A 92 6.26 -12.84 -26.30
CA GLN A 92 5.53 -13.52 -25.23
C GLN A 92 4.60 -12.55 -24.47
N PRO A 93 3.65 -13.05 -23.65
CA PRO A 93 2.77 -12.17 -22.87
C PRO A 93 3.55 -11.31 -21.86
N ARG A 94 2.97 -10.14 -21.53
CA ARG A 94 3.47 -9.19 -20.54
C ARG A 94 3.60 -9.85 -19.15
N PHE A 95 4.69 -9.54 -18.44
CA PHE A 95 4.91 -10.05 -17.09
C PHE A 95 4.19 -9.19 -16.05
N LEU A 96 3.59 -9.83 -15.05
CA LEU A 96 3.48 -9.23 -13.72
C LEU A 96 4.78 -9.49 -12.97
N ASN A 97 5.32 -8.45 -12.33
CA ASN A 97 6.49 -8.52 -11.46
C ASN A 97 6.19 -7.84 -10.11
N SER A 98 6.73 -8.40 -9.03
CA SER A 98 6.83 -7.73 -7.73
C SER A 98 7.97 -8.37 -6.90
N ALA A 99 8.07 -8.00 -5.63
CA ALA A 99 8.98 -8.60 -4.67
C ALA A 99 8.34 -8.62 -3.27
N VAL A 100 8.81 -9.51 -2.40
CA VAL A 100 8.45 -9.55 -0.99
C VAL A 100 9.69 -9.53 -0.11
N ARG A 101 9.58 -8.84 1.03
CA ARG A 101 10.48 -8.96 2.17
C ARG A 101 9.89 -10.01 3.11
N ALA A 102 10.70 -10.94 3.58
CA ALA A 102 10.25 -12.03 4.43
C ALA A 102 11.31 -12.42 5.47
N VAL A 103 10.90 -13.25 6.43
CA VAL A 103 11.76 -13.82 7.47
C VAL A 103 11.66 -15.34 7.45
N THR A 104 12.78 -16.05 7.52
CA THR A 104 12.80 -17.52 7.51
C THR A 104 13.98 -18.12 8.28
N LYS A 105 13.83 -19.38 8.71
CA LYS A 105 14.87 -20.19 9.36
C LYS A 105 15.62 -21.10 8.39
N LEU A 106 15.09 -21.27 7.18
CA LEU A 106 15.66 -22.11 6.13
C LEU A 106 17.04 -21.58 5.72
N GLY A 107 18.01 -22.47 5.53
CA GLY A 107 19.31 -22.09 4.97
C GLY A 107 19.18 -21.54 3.54
N PRO A 108 20.16 -20.79 2.99
CA PRO A 108 20.00 -20.14 1.69
C PRO A 108 19.79 -21.12 0.52
N HIS A 109 20.49 -22.26 0.52
CA HIS A 109 20.31 -23.34 -0.46
C HIS A 109 19.02 -24.13 -0.24
N GLU A 110 18.54 -24.22 1.01
CA GLU A 110 17.27 -24.86 1.37
C GLU A 110 16.08 -24.00 0.92
N LEU A 111 16.14 -22.68 1.16
CA LEU A 111 15.21 -21.69 0.64
C LEU A 111 15.14 -21.75 -0.90
N LEU A 112 16.28 -21.85 -1.59
CA LEU A 112 16.30 -22.06 -3.04
C LEU A 112 15.59 -23.37 -3.42
N GLY A 113 15.87 -24.48 -2.72
CA GLY A 113 15.21 -25.77 -2.94
C GLY A 113 13.68 -25.72 -2.73
N VAL A 114 13.22 -24.98 -1.73
CA VAL A 114 11.79 -24.70 -1.48
C VAL A 114 11.20 -23.88 -2.62
N LEU A 115 11.79 -22.75 -3.00
CA LEU A 115 11.27 -21.88 -4.07
C LEU A 115 11.22 -22.61 -5.43
N LYS A 116 12.26 -23.37 -5.78
CA LYS A 116 12.27 -24.21 -7.00
C LYS A 116 11.39 -25.46 -6.87
N THR A 117 10.83 -25.77 -5.71
CA THR A 117 9.75 -26.77 -5.54
C THR A 117 8.37 -26.14 -5.70
N ILE A 118 8.16 -24.94 -5.17
CA ILE A 118 6.94 -24.12 -5.42
C ILE A 118 6.77 -23.89 -6.92
N GLU A 119 7.82 -23.44 -7.61
CA GLU A 119 7.83 -23.27 -9.07
C GLU A 119 7.39 -24.53 -9.84
N ARG A 120 7.97 -25.69 -9.52
CA ARG A 120 7.66 -26.97 -10.18
C ARG A 120 6.21 -27.41 -9.91
N ASN A 121 5.75 -27.28 -8.67
CA ASN A 121 4.37 -27.63 -8.29
C ASN A 121 3.35 -26.72 -8.99
N MET A 122 3.71 -25.48 -9.29
CA MET A 122 2.92 -24.54 -10.10
C MET A 122 3.14 -24.69 -11.62
N GLY A 123 3.67 -25.83 -12.09
CA GLY A 123 3.73 -26.17 -13.51
C GLY A 123 4.95 -25.68 -14.28
N ARG A 124 6.01 -25.17 -13.62
CA ARG A 124 7.26 -24.82 -14.29
C ARG A 124 8.05 -26.08 -14.70
N SER A 125 7.88 -26.51 -15.93
CA SER A 125 8.75 -27.49 -16.59
C SER A 125 10.03 -26.86 -17.16
N GLY A 126 11.00 -27.68 -17.58
CA GLY A 126 12.29 -27.24 -18.14
C GLY A 126 12.20 -26.65 -19.55
N GLY A 127 11.59 -25.47 -19.68
CA GLY A 127 11.45 -24.73 -20.93
C GLY A 127 12.66 -23.86 -21.33
N ILE A 128 12.48 -23.03 -22.35
CA ILE A 128 13.50 -22.12 -22.89
C ILE A 128 13.94 -21.10 -21.82
N ARG A 129 15.24 -20.84 -21.71
CA ARG A 129 15.81 -19.81 -20.82
C ARG A 129 15.21 -18.44 -21.17
N TYR A 130 14.60 -17.78 -20.17
CA TYR A 130 13.83 -16.52 -20.30
C TYR A 130 12.47 -16.62 -21.04
N GLY A 131 12.00 -17.83 -21.32
CA GLY A 131 10.66 -18.07 -21.88
C GLY A 131 9.51 -17.89 -20.87
N PRO A 132 8.26 -18.11 -21.32
CA PRO A 132 7.06 -17.91 -20.52
C PRO A 132 6.96 -18.90 -19.37
N ARG A 133 6.39 -18.50 -18.22
CA ARG A 133 6.13 -19.41 -17.09
C ARG A 133 5.02 -18.93 -16.14
N PRO A 134 4.38 -19.86 -15.40
CA PRO A 134 3.40 -19.52 -14.36
C PRO A 134 4.00 -18.72 -13.20
N ILE A 135 5.22 -19.07 -12.75
CA ILE A 135 5.91 -18.30 -11.70
C ILE A 135 7.45 -18.41 -11.81
N ASP A 136 8.12 -17.31 -11.48
CA ASP A 136 9.58 -17.13 -11.31
C ASP A 136 9.83 -16.61 -9.89
N LEU A 137 10.65 -17.31 -9.11
CA LEU A 137 10.94 -17.01 -7.71
C LEU A 137 12.45 -16.96 -7.48
N ASP A 138 13.02 -15.75 -7.43
CA ASP A 138 14.47 -15.50 -7.32
C ASP A 138 14.81 -14.82 -5.99
N ILE A 139 15.80 -15.35 -5.26
CA ILE A 139 16.31 -14.77 -3.99
C ILE A 139 17.20 -13.57 -4.33
N LEU A 140 16.74 -12.36 -4.07
CA LEU A 140 17.51 -11.13 -4.33
C LEU A 140 18.56 -10.88 -3.25
N PHE A 141 18.19 -11.03 -1.98
CA PHE A 141 19.03 -10.81 -0.80
C PHE A 141 18.73 -11.85 0.29
N TYR A 142 19.75 -12.19 1.09
CA TYR A 142 19.65 -13.13 2.20
C TYR A 142 20.51 -12.66 3.38
N GLY A 143 19.87 -12.23 4.47
CA GLY A 143 20.51 -11.66 5.65
C GLY A 143 21.48 -10.52 5.30
N LYS A 144 22.65 -10.52 5.95
CA LYS A 144 23.80 -9.65 5.64
C LYS A 144 24.86 -10.37 4.79
N TYR A 145 24.49 -11.42 4.06
CA TYR A 145 25.44 -12.35 3.45
C TYR A 145 25.65 -12.11 1.95
N GLN A 146 26.91 -12.19 1.51
CA GLN A 146 27.23 -12.56 0.14
C GLN A 146 27.35 -14.09 0.06
N ILE A 147 26.80 -14.71 -0.98
CA ILE A 147 26.82 -16.16 -1.22
C ILE A 147 27.21 -16.38 -2.67
N GLY A 148 28.19 -17.25 -2.91
CA GLY A 148 28.58 -17.70 -4.24
C GLY A 148 28.76 -19.22 -4.25
N SER A 149 28.08 -19.89 -5.17
CA SER A 149 28.11 -21.34 -5.35
C SER A 149 27.52 -21.70 -6.72
N ASP A 150 27.82 -22.89 -7.23
CA ASP A 150 27.44 -23.36 -8.58
C ASP A 150 25.93 -23.29 -8.90
N ILE A 151 25.08 -23.17 -7.88
CA ILE A 151 23.61 -23.11 -8.00
C ILE A 151 22.97 -21.86 -7.36
N LEU A 152 23.73 -21.00 -6.68
CA LEU A 152 23.19 -19.83 -5.96
C LEU A 152 24.23 -18.71 -5.81
N THR A 153 23.84 -17.52 -6.28
CA THR A 153 24.55 -16.24 -6.10
C THR A 153 23.64 -15.26 -5.37
N VAL A 154 24.10 -14.67 -4.27
CA VAL A 154 23.41 -13.61 -3.50
C VAL A 154 24.40 -12.49 -3.18
N PRO A 155 24.08 -11.19 -3.41
CA PRO A 155 22.87 -10.70 -4.08
C PRO A 155 22.71 -11.23 -5.51
N HIS A 156 21.47 -11.36 -5.98
CA HIS A 156 21.21 -11.96 -7.29
C HIS A 156 21.89 -11.16 -8.42
N GLU A 157 22.75 -11.82 -9.18
CA GLU A 157 23.72 -11.21 -10.11
C GLU A 157 23.12 -10.23 -11.14
N ARG A 158 21.81 -10.37 -11.45
CA ARG A 158 21.09 -9.56 -12.45
C ARG A 158 20.12 -8.53 -11.85
N ILE A 159 20.20 -8.22 -10.56
CA ILE A 159 19.47 -7.08 -9.97
C ILE A 159 19.85 -5.79 -10.73
N TRP A 160 21.15 -5.63 -10.98
CA TRP A 160 21.78 -4.40 -11.48
C TRP A 160 21.41 -4.01 -12.93
N GLU A 161 20.80 -4.92 -13.69
CA GLU A 161 20.37 -4.71 -15.09
C GLU A 161 18.85 -4.75 -15.31
N ARG A 162 18.05 -4.92 -14.25
CA ARG A 162 16.60 -5.21 -14.36
C ARG A 162 15.72 -4.16 -13.66
N PRO A 163 15.22 -3.13 -14.36
CA PRO A 163 14.23 -2.19 -13.82
C PRO A 163 13.01 -2.85 -13.18
N PHE A 164 12.51 -3.92 -13.80
CA PHE A 164 11.35 -4.71 -13.33
C PHE A 164 11.62 -5.54 -12.06
N VAL A 165 12.88 -5.64 -11.62
CA VAL A 165 13.28 -6.20 -10.32
C VAL A 165 13.64 -5.07 -9.33
N MET A 166 14.29 -4.02 -9.82
CA MET A 166 14.72 -2.87 -9.01
C MET A 166 13.55 -2.06 -8.44
N ALA A 167 12.51 -1.72 -9.22
CA ALA A 167 11.38 -0.95 -8.69
C ALA A 167 10.65 -1.66 -7.52
N PRO A 168 10.22 -2.94 -7.63
CA PRO A 168 9.60 -3.61 -6.50
C PRO A 168 10.58 -3.94 -5.36
N LEU A 169 11.89 -4.01 -5.62
CA LEU A 169 12.90 -4.03 -4.55
C LEU A 169 12.92 -2.68 -3.80
N MET A 170 12.88 -1.54 -4.50
CA MET A 170 12.85 -0.21 -3.86
C MET A 170 11.58 -0.02 -3.04
N ASP A 171 10.42 -0.49 -3.53
CA ASP A 171 9.14 -0.41 -2.83
C ASP A 171 9.17 -1.05 -1.42
N LEU A 172 9.93 -2.13 -1.22
CA LEU A 172 10.10 -2.79 0.08
C LEU A 172 10.92 -1.97 1.09
N LEU A 173 11.77 -1.08 0.57
CA LEU A 173 12.62 -0.18 1.35
C LEU A 173 11.84 1.07 1.75
N GLY A 174 12.45 1.88 2.60
CA GLY A 174 12.03 3.25 2.87
C GLY A 174 13.19 4.19 2.58
N LEU A 175 12.90 5.47 2.37
CA LEU A 175 13.91 6.52 2.16
C LEU A 175 14.86 6.70 3.36
N VAL A 176 14.50 6.17 4.55
CA VAL A 176 15.36 6.12 5.73
C VAL A 176 15.84 4.70 5.97
N ILE A 177 17.16 4.48 5.89
CA ILE A 177 17.80 3.22 6.26
C ILE A 177 17.62 3.00 7.77
N ASN A 178 16.76 2.05 8.12
CA ASN A 178 16.30 1.80 9.50
C ASN A 178 16.73 0.43 10.07
N SER A 179 17.62 -0.28 9.37
CA SER A 179 18.16 -1.59 9.77
C SER A 179 19.55 -1.77 9.17
N ASP A 180 20.47 -2.33 9.95
CA ASP A 180 21.80 -2.76 9.46
C ASP A 180 21.71 -3.68 8.24
N THR A 181 20.64 -4.49 8.13
CA THR A 181 20.45 -5.43 7.04
C THR A 181 20.21 -4.68 5.73
N VAL A 182 19.34 -3.65 5.78
CA VAL A 182 19.14 -2.72 4.66
C VAL A 182 20.42 -1.93 4.37
N ALA A 183 21.12 -1.42 5.40
CA ALA A 183 22.40 -0.73 5.24
C ALA A 183 23.44 -1.62 4.51
N CYS A 184 23.48 -2.91 4.86
CA CYS A 184 24.30 -3.90 4.18
C CYS A 184 23.89 -4.02 2.71
N TRP A 185 22.60 -4.20 2.39
CA TRP A 185 22.13 -4.28 1.00
C TRP A 185 22.48 -3.04 0.16
N HIS A 186 22.44 -1.84 0.74
CA HIS A 186 22.93 -0.62 0.07
C HIS A 186 24.45 -0.68 -0.21
N SER A 187 25.25 -1.14 0.76
CA SER A 187 26.71 -1.33 0.59
C SER A 187 27.10 -2.48 -0.36
N LEU A 188 26.16 -3.38 -0.69
CA LEU A 188 26.32 -4.47 -1.65
C LEU A 188 25.91 -4.09 -3.08
N SER A 189 25.44 -2.85 -3.29
CA SER A 189 25.19 -2.30 -4.63
C SER A 189 26.50 -2.19 -5.41
N THR A 190 26.42 -2.32 -6.74
CA THR A 190 27.54 -1.98 -7.64
C THR A 190 27.77 -0.47 -7.77
N ASP A 191 26.98 0.34 -7.08
CA ASP A 191 26.92 1.79 -7.21
C ASP A 191 27.37 2.52 -5.93
N SER A 192 28.08 3.64 -6.10
CA SER A 192 28.55 4.52 -5.00
C SER A 192 27.40 5.06 -4.14
N ASP A 193 26.26 5.29 -4.76
CA ASP A 193 25.07 5.88 -4.13
C ASP A 193 24.06 4.80 -3.72
N GLY A 194 24.53 3.56 -3.56
CA GLY A 194 23.79 2.41 -3.08
C GLY A 194 22.71 1.95 -4.06
N LEU A 195 21.61 1.38 -3.53
CA LEU A 195 20.51 0.90 -4.36
C LEU A 195 19.67 2.03 -4.99
N PHE A 196 19.62 3.21 -4.37
CA PHE A 196 18.85 4.34 -4.90
C PHE A 196 19.52 4.96 -6.13
N GLY A 197 20.81 5.32 -6.06
CA GLY A 197 21.50 5.88 -7.23
C GLY A 197 21.62 4.88 -8.40
N LEU A 198 21.63 3.58 -8.12
CA LEU A 198 21.49 2.54 -9.14
C LEU A 198 20.09 2.55 -9.79
N TRP A 199 19.01 2.70 -9.00
CA TRP A 199 17.66 2.84 -9.54
C TRP A 199 17.55 4.08 -10.43
N ASP A 200 18.09 5.22 -10.00
CA ASP A 200 18.11 6.46 -10.77
C ASP A 200 18.90 6.31 -12.09
N LYS A 201 20.06 5.64 -12.07
CA LYS A 201 20.87 5.34 -13.28
C LYS A 201 20.18 4.38 -14.24
N LEU A 202 19.28 3.51 -13.77
CA LEU A 202 18.39 2.71 -14.61
C LEU A 202 17.20 3.53 -15.17
N GLY A 203 16.95 4.75 -14.67
CA GLY A 203 15.90 5.67 -15.10
C GLY A 203 14.90 6.08 -14.01
N GLY A 204 15.00 5.47 -12.82
CA GLY A 204 14.20 5.77 -11.63
C GLY A 204 12.69 5.65 -11.84
N GLU A 205 11.92 6.36 -10.99
CA GLU A 205 10.45 6.48 -11.14
C GLU A 205 10.04 7.00 -12.53
N SER A 206 10.92 7.70 -13.25
CA SER A 206 10.61 8.21 -14.60
C SER A 206 10.36 7.11 -15.64
N LEU A 207 10.71 5.84 -15.37
CA LEU A 207 10.34 4.72 -16.24
C LEU A 207 8.85 4.34 -16.14
N ILE A 208 8.21 4.64 -15.01
CA ILE A 208 6.90 4.08 -14.67
C ILE A 208 5.80 4.90 -15.34
N GLY A 209 4.94 4.21 -16.10
CA GLY A 209 3.90 4.84 -16.94
C GLY A 209 4.36 5.12 -18.38
N LYS A 210 5.64 4.95 -18.71
CA LYS A 210 6.14 4.94 -20.11
C LYS A 210 5.82 3.60 -20.79
N GLU A 211 6.01 3.53 -22.11
CA GLU A 211 5.85 2.30 -22.89
C GLU A 211 6.90 1.24 -22.49
N GLY A 212 6.54 0.42 -21.51
CA GLY A 212 7.41 -0.64 -21.01
C GLY A 212 6.94 -1.16 -19.66
N MET A 213 6.76 -0.27 -18.68
CA MET A 213 6.56 -0.62 -17.27
C MET A 213 5.47 0.24 -16.62
N LYS A 214 4.46 -0.42 -16.05
CA LYS A 214 3.29 0.23 -15.43
C LYS A 214 3.10 -0.30 -14.02
N ARG A 215 2.91 0.58 -13.03
CA ARG A 215 2.45 0.20 -11.69
C ARG A 215 0.95 -0.10 -11.80
N VAL A 216 0.50 -1.26 -11.31
CA VAL A 216 -0.87 -1.78 -11.54
C VAL A 216 -1.50 -2.37 -10.29
N LEU A 217 -2.80 -2.14 -10.11
CA LEU A 217 -3.59 -2.65 -8.99
C LEU A 217 -4.64 -3.63 -9.56
N PRO A 218 -4.72 -4.87 -9.05
CA PRO A 218 -5.65 -5.87 -9.58
C PRO A 218 -7.09 -5.59 -9.12
N ILE A 219 -8.03 -5.54 -10.06
CA ILE A 219 -9.45 -5.40 -9.76
C ILE A 219 -10.30 -6.06 -10.87
N ARG A 220 -11.31 -6.84 -10.47
CA ARG A 220 -11.95 -7.83 -11.37
C ARG A 220 -10.86 -8.69 -12.04
N ASN A 221 -11.01 -8.99 -13.33
CA ASN A 221 -10.03 -9.67 -14.17
C ASN A 221 -9.05 -8.68 -14.85
N HIS A 222 -8.87 -7.48 -14.30
CA HIS A 222 -8.13 -6.38 -14.93
C HIS A 222 -7.01 -5.82 -14.03
N LEU A 223 -6.10 -5.10 -14.67
CA LEU A 223 -4.99 -4.40 -14.05
C LEU A 223 -5.23 -2.89 -14.21
N TRP A 224 -5.62 -2.22 -13.12
CA TRP A 224 -5.92 -0.80 -13.13
C TRP A 224 -4.64 0.03 -13.00
N GLU A 225 -4.42 0.91 -13.98
CA GLU A 225 -3.36 1.91 -14.02
C GLU A 225 -3.90 3.26 -13.48
N TRP A 226 -3.97 3.40 -12.16
CA TRP A 226 -4.59 4.55 -11.48
C TRP A 226 -3.84 5.88 -11.63
N SER A 227 -2.61 5.84 -12.15
CA SER A 227 -1.81 7.02 -12.50
C SER A 227 -2.23 7.63 -13.85
N LYS A 228 -3.01 6.92 -14.67
CA LYS A 228 -3.40 7.35 -16.03
C LYS A 228 -4.43 8.48 -16.04
N LYS A 229 -5.30 8.54 -15.03
CA LYS A 229 -6.29 9.61 -14.81
C LYS A 229 -6.77 9.62 -13.36
N THR A 230 -7.24 10.75 -12.87
CA THR A 230 -8.02 10.80 -11.63
C THR A 230 -9.37 10.11 -11.87
N SER A 231 -9.83 9.28 -10.93
CA SER A 231 -11.09 8.55 -11.05
C SER A 231 -12.16 9.10 -10.09
N VAL A 232 -13.41 9.19 -10.54
CA VAL A 232 -14.50 9.76 -9.75
C VAL A 232 -15.33 8.66 -9.07
N MET A 233 -15.45 8.76 -7.75
CA MET A 233 -16.25 7.87 -6.92
C MET A 233 -17.55 8.57 -6.50
N GLY A 234 -18.68 8.15 -7.07
CA GLY A 234 -20.02 8.65 -6.74
C GLY A 234 -20.56 8.02 -5.47
N ILE A 235 -21.05 8.84 -4.53
CA ILE A 235 -21.53 8.38 -3.21
C ILE A 235 -23.02 8.02 -3.25
N LEU A 236 -23.36 6.76 -2.96
CA LEU A 236 -24.72 6.27 -2.76
C LEU A 236 -24.98 5.95 -1.27
N ASN A 237 -25.55 6.90 -0.53
CA ASN A 237 -26.01 6.67 0.84
C ASN A 237 -27.42 6.03 0.83
N LEU A 238 -27.61 4.88 1.47
CA LEU A 238 -28.91 4.20 1.60
C LEU A 238 -29.67 4.56 2.90
N THR A 239 -29.13 5.52 3.65
CA THR A 239 -29.67 5.97 4.94
C THR A 239 -30.89 6.89 4.78
N PRO A 240 -31.88 6.84 5.69
CA PRO A 240 -33.13 7.62 5.59
C PRO A 240 -32.94 9.12 5.32
N ASP A 241 -31.95 9.75 5.98
CA ASP A 241 -31.65 11.19 5.85
C ASP A 241 -31.20 11.64 4.45
N SER A 242 -31.03 10.72 3.50
CA SER A 242 -30.41 10.99 2.20
C SER A 242 -31.41 11.27 1.07
N PHE A 243 -32.69 10.87 1.23
CA PHE A 243 -33.75 11.09 0.24
C PHE A 243 -35.05 11.51 0.94
N SER A 244 -35.69 12.57 0.46
CA SER A 244 -36.71 13.36 1.18
C SER A 244 -38.11 12.74 1.30
N ASP A 245 -38.31 11.51 0.84
CA ASP A 245 -39.63 11.03 0.41
C ASP A 245 -40.40 10.26 1.51
N GLY A 246 -40.01 10.44 2.78
CA GLY A 246 -40.74 9.94 3.96
C GLY A 246 -40.68 8.42 4.21
N GLY A 247 -39.99 7.66 3.36
CA GLY A 247 -39.71 6.24 3.58
C GLY A 247 -38.66 6.00 4.67
N LYS A 248 -38.65 4.80 5.27
CA LYS A 248 -37.60 4.42 6.26
C LYS A 248 -36.21 4.26 5.63
N PHE A 249 -36.15 3.89 4.35
CA PHE A 249 -34.92 3.65 3.59
C PHE A 249 -35.09 4.13 2.14
N VAL A 250 -33.99 4.23 1.41
CA VAL A 250 -34.01 4.48 -0.04
C VAL A 250 -34.59 3.27 -0.75
N SER A 251 -35.59 3.46 -1.62
CA SER A 251 -36.15 2.37 -2.42
C SER A 251 -35.13 1.91 -3.48
N VAL A 252 -35.08 0.60 -3.75
CA VAL A 252 -34.17 0.03 -4.76
C VAL A 252 -34.31 0.73 -6.13
N PRO A 253 -35.51 1.04 -6.66
CA PRO A 253 -35.65 1.80 -7.91
C PRO A 253 -35.06 3.21 -7.86
N ASN A 254 -35.18 3.93 -6.73
CA ASN A 254 -34.59 5.27 -6.59
C ASN A 254 -33.06 5.19 -6.52
N ALA A 255 -32.52 4.17 -5.84
CA ALA A 255 -31.08 3.92 -5.77
C ALA A 255 -30.50 3.60 -7.17
N VAL A 256 -31.11 2.66 -7.90
CA VAL A 256 -30.75 2.31 -9.29
C VAL A 256 -30.85 3.53 -10.23
N SER A 257 -31.90 4.35 -10.09
CA SER A 257 -32.06 5.58 -10.88
C SER A 257 -30.97 6.62 -10.58
N HIS A 258 -30.59 6.79 -9.31
CA HIS A 258 -29.51 7.69 -8.93
C HIS A 258 -28.13 7.20 -9.40
N VAL A 259 -27.87 5.88 -9.33
CA VAL A 259 -26.66 5.27 -9.90
C VAL A 259 -26.59 5.47 -11.41
N ARG A 260 -27.70 5.28 -12.14
CA ARG A 260 -27.79 5.60 -13.59
C ARG A 260 -27.43 7.05 -13.89
N SER A 261 -27.89 8.01 -13.07
CA SER A 261 -27.47 9.41 -13.18
C SER A 261 -25.95 9.54 -13.01
N MET A 262 -25.39 9.05 -11.90
CA MET A 262 -23.96 9.13 -11.62
C MET A 262 -23.08 8.48 -12.71
N ILE A 263 -23.49 7.35 -13.28
CA ILE A 263 -22.78 6.72 -14.41
C ILE A 263 -22.83 7.63 -15.65
N SER A 264 -23.99 8.16 -16.00
CA SER A 264 -24.17 9.06 -17.15
C SER A 264 -23.43 10.40 -16.99
N GLU A 265 -23.25 10.85 -15.75
CA GLU A 265 -22.45 12.04 -15.39
C GLU A 265 -20.94 11.78 -15.44
N GLY A 266 -20.51 10.51 -15.50
CA GLY A 266 -19.11 10.11 -15.68
C GLY A 266 -18.42 9.51 -14.45
N ALA A 267 -19.16 8.98 -13.46
CA ALA A 267 -18.55 8.22 -12.37
C ALA A 267 -17.79 6.99 -12.89
N ASP A 268 -16.70 6.63 -12.22
CA ASP A 268 -15.92 5.41 -12.48
C ASP A 268 -16.20 4.33 -11.43
N ILE A 269 -16.45 4.77 -10.19
CA ILE A 269 -16.74 3.92 -9.03
C ILE A 269 -18.06 4.41 -8.43
N ILE A 270 -18.95 3.49 -8.09
CA ILE A 270 -20.13 3.74 -7.25
C ILE A 270 -19.81 3.19 -5.87
N ASP A 271 -19.91 4.02 -4.83
CA ASP A 271 -19.56 3.64 -3.47
C ASP A 271 -20.80 3.68 -2.57
N ILE A 272 -21.23 2.51 -2.11
CA ILE A 272 -22.53 2.27 -1.48
C ILE A 272 -22.36 2.16 0.03
N GLY A 273 -23.01 3.06 0.78
CA GLY A 273 -22.99 3.08 2.25
C GLY A 273 -24.39 2.91 2.84
N ALA A 274 -24.62 1.80 3.54
CA ALA A 274 -25.89 1.48 4.20
C ALA A 274 -25.99 2.02 5.64
N GLN A 275 -24.85 2.33 6.26
CA GLN A 275 -24.72 2.94 7.58
C GLN A 275 -24.16 4.38 7.48
N SER A 276 -24.55 5.24 8.41
CA SER A 276 -24.07 6.64 8.45
C SER A 276 -22.77 6.75 9.23
N THR A 277 -21.68 7.12 8.57
CA THR A 277 -20.37 7.41 9.19
C THR A 277 -20.24 8.87 9.66
N ARG A 278 -21.35 9.63 9.68
CA ARG A 278 -21.39 11.03 10.12
C ARG A 278 -21.16 11.16 11.63
N PRO A 279 -20.61 12.28 12.14
CA PRO A 279 -20.50 12.53 13.58
C PRO A 279 -21.84 12.39 14.31
N MET A 280 -21.83 11.72 15.46
CA MET A 280 -23.00 11.42 16.30
C MET A 280 -24.06 10.50 15.66
N ALA A 281 -23.74 9.82 14.55
CA ALA A 281 -24.63 8.79 13.99
C ALA A 281 -24.76 7.59 14.95
N SER A 282 -25.99 7.12 15.14
CA SER A 282 -26.28 5.85 15.81
C SER A 282 -25.80 4.68 14.96
N ARG A 283 -25.06 3.74 15.54
CA ARG A 283 -24.69 2.50 14.85
C ARG A 283 -25.90 1.58 14.66
N ILE A 284 -25.87 0.78 13.61
CA ILE A 284 -26.80 -0.33 13.34
C ILE A 284 -26.09 -1.68 13.47
N SER A 285 -26.82 -2.80 13.46
CA SER A 285 -26.19 -4.12 13.38
C SER A 285 -25.68 -4.41 11.97
N ALA A 286 -24.73 -5.34 11.83
CA ALA A 286 -24.28 -5.84 10.53
C ALA A 286 -25.44 -6.48 9.72
N GLU A 287 -26.39 -7.12 10.41
CA GLU A 287 -27.63 -7.66 9.85
C GLU A 287 -28.52 -6.55 9.24
N GLU A 288 -28.77 -5.47 9.98
CA GLU A 288 -29.54 -4.32 9.47
C GLU A 288 -28.79 -3.57 8.36
N GLU A 289 -27.45 -3.58 8.37
CA GLU A 289 -26.64 -3.05 7.27
C GLU A 289 -26.77 -3.90 5.99
N LEU A 290 -26.77 -5.24 6.12
CA LEU A 290 -27.00 -6.18 5.02
C LEU A 290 -28.40 -6.05 4.42
N ASP A 291 -29.45 -6.01 5.25
CA ASP A 291 -30.85 -5.84 4.82
C ASP A 291 -31.06 -4.59 3.95
N ARG A 292 -30.30 -3.52 4.24
CA ARG A 292 -30.30 -2.28 3.45
C ARG A 292 -29.41 -2.38 2.20
N LEU A 293 -28.24 -2.99 2.33
CA LEU A 293 -27.20 -3.02 1.30
C LEU A 293 -27.54 -4.00 0.17
N ILE A 294 -27.80 -5.26 0.49
CA ILE A 294 -27.79 -6.35 -0.49
C ILE A 294 -28.86 -6.18 -1.58
N PRO A 295 -30.12 -5.83 -1.29
CA PRO A 295 -31.13 -5.63 -2.34
C PRO A 295 -30.83 -4.47 -3.30
N VAL A 296 -30.02 -3.48 -2.87
CA VAL A 296 -29.56 -2.39 -3.73
C VAL A 296 -28.30 -2.80 -4.49
N LEU A 297 -27.36 -3.49 -3.83
CA LEU A 297 -26.12 -3.97 -4.44
C LEU A 297 -26.41 -4.92 -5.61
N GLU A 298 -27.31 -5.89 -5.42
CA GLU A 298 -27.72 -6.83 -6.49
C GLU A 298 -28.34 -6.08 -7.67
N ALA A 299 -29.36 -5.24 -7.42
CA ALA A 299 -30.06 -4.50 -8.48
C ALA A 299 -29.18 -3.43 -9.18
N VAL A 300 -28.10 -2.97 -8.55
CA VAL A 300 -27.07 -2.12 -9.17
C VAL A 300 -26.11 -2.96 -10.02
N LEU A 301 -25.69 -4.14 -9.57
CA LEU A 301 -24.81 -5.02 -10.33
C LEU A 301 -25.49 -5.64 -11.56
N GLU A 302 -26.82 -5.79 -11.54
CA GLU A 302 -27.63 -6.18 -12.71
C GLU A 302 -27.77 -5.09 -13.79
N MET A 303 -27.33 -3.85 -13.52
CA MET A 303 -27.40 -2.76 -14.50
C MET A 303 -26.41 -2.96 -15.66
N PRO A 304 -26.83 -2.97 -16.94
CA PRO A 304 -25.92 -2.99 -18.08
C PRO A 304 -24.90 -1.84 -18.05
N GLU A 305 -25.29 -0.69 -17.50
CA GLU A 305 -24.40 0.48 -17.37
C GLU A 305 -23.25 0.28 -16.36
N MET A 306 -23.27 -0.81 -15.57
CA MET A 306 -22.23 -1.16 -14.60
C MET A 306 -21.14 -2.11 -15.15
N GLU A 307 -21.24 -2.57 -16.40
CA GLU A 307 -20.27 -3.50 -17.02
C GLU A 307 -18.83 -2.93 -16.98
N GLU A 308 -18.63 -1.66 -17.35
CA GLU A 308 -17.31 -0.99 -17.29
C GLU A 308 -17.03 -0.26 -15.95
N LYS A 309 -17.93 -0.35 -14.96
CA LYS A 309 -17.89 0.47 -13.73
C LYS A 309 -17.65 -0.34 -12.48
N LEU A 310 -17.04 0.26 -11.47
CA LEU A 310 -16.67 -0.40 -10.23
C LEU A 310 -17.70 -0.15 -9.12
N VAL A 311 -17.84 -1.10 -8.20
CA VAL A 311 -18.64 -0.95 -6.97
C VAL A 311 -17.75 -1.07 -5.75
N SER A 312 -17.81 -0.09 -4.88
CA SER A 312 -17.21 -0.06 -3.55
C SER A 312 -18.31 -0.10 -2.49
N VAL A 313 -18.01 -0.63 -1.31
CA VAL A 313 -18.94 -0.65 -0.17
C VAL A 313 -18.29 0.01 1.04
N ASP A 314 -18.90 1.11 1.51
CA ASP A 314 -18.52 1.89 2.70
C ASP A 314 -19.04 1.15 3.94
N THR A 315 -18.20 0.28 4.50
CA THR A 315 -18.51 -0.54 5.68
C THR A 315 -17.27 -0.81 6.54
N PHE A 316 -17.48 -0.91 7.85
CA PHE A 316 -16.47 -1.29 8.83
C PHE A 316 -16.74 -2.66 9.47
N TYR A 317 -17.68 -3.44 8.93
CA TYR A 317 -18.01 -4.80 9.39
C TYR A 317 -17.48 -5.85 8.41
N SER A 318 -16.72 -6.83 8.93
CA SER A 318 -16.11 -7.90 8.11
C SER A 318 -17.15 -8.81 7.46
N ASP A 319 -18.27 -9.09 8.14
CA ASP A 319 -19.36 -9.90 7.58
C ASP A 319 -20.07 -9.18 6.43
N VAL A 320 -20.30 -7.86 6.56
CA VAL A 320 -20.88 -7.03 5.49
C VAL A 320 -19.96 -6.99 4.28
N ALA A 321 -18.66 -6.78 4.50
CA ALA A 321 -17.65 -6.84 3.44
C ALA A 321 -17.60 -8.22 2.76
N SER A 322 -17.75 -9.30 3.53
CA SER A 322 -17.75 -10.68 3.03
C SER A 322 -18.92 -10.96 2.10
N GLU A 323 -20.15 -10.67 2.54
CA GLU A 323 -21.35 -10.87 1.72
C GLU A 323 -21.40 -9.91 0.53
N ALA A 324 -21.00 -8.65 0.70
CA ALA A 324 -20.92 -7.70 -0.40
C ALA A 324 -20.01 -8.19 -1.54
N VAL A 325 -18.80 -8.70 -1.23
CA VAL A 325 -17.89 -9.22 -2.25
C VAL A 325 -18.38 -10.54 -2.84
N LYS A 326 -18.99 -11.43 -2.05
CA LYS A 326 -19.67 -12.65 -2.57
C LYS A 326 -20.78 -12.32 -3.57
N LYS A 327 -21.46 -11.19 -3.41
CA LYS A 327 -22.49 -10.67 -4.32
C LYS A 327 -21.93 -9.91 -5.53
N GLY A 328 -20.63 -9.59 -5.55
CA GLY A 328 -19.96 -8.92 -6.67
C GLY A 328 -19.51 -7.48 -6.40
N ALA A 329 -19.42 -7.03 -5.15
CA ALA A 329 -18.70 -5.79 -4.84
C ALA A 329 -17.20 -5.92 -5.18
N HIS A 330 -16.60 -4.83 -5.64
CA HIS A 330 -15.26 -4.82 -6.27
C HIS A 330 -14.18 -4.16 -5.40
N LEU A 331 -14.56 -3.39 -4.38
CA LEU A 331 -13.68 -2.81 -3.36
C LEU A 331 -14.39 -2.84 -1.99
N VAL A 332 -13.61 -2.92 -0.92
CA VAL A 332 -14.09 -2.66 0.45
C VAL A 332 -13.52 -1.32 0.92
N ASN A 333 -14.38 -0.45 1.46
CA ASN A 333 -14.04 0.89 1.91
C ASN A 333 -14.28 1.03 3.41
N ASP A 334 -13.21 0.90 4.21
CA ASP A 334 -13.29 0.91 5.67
C ASP A 334 -12.78 2.24 6.25
N VAL A 335 -13.74 3.05 6.71
CA VAL A 335 -13.50 4.30 7.46
C VAL A 335 -12.68 4.12 8.75
N SER A 336 -12.50 2.90 9.23
CA SER A 336 -11.72 2.57 10.43
C SER A 336 -10.37 1.90 10.14
N ALA A 337 -10.10 1.47 8.90
CA ALA A 337 -8.94 0.67 8.54
C ALA A 337 -8.68 -0.53 9.49
N GLY A 338 -9.73 -1.29 9.81
CA GLY A 338 -9.72 -2.47 10.68
C GLY A 338 -9.77 -2.18 12.18
N GLN A 339 -10.00 -0.92 12.59
CA GLN A 339 -10.05 -0.56 14.02
C GLN A 339 -11.44 -0.75 14.66
N LEU A 340 -12.52 -0.88 13.88
CA LEU A 340 -13.87 -1.14 14.40
C LEU A 340 -14.33 -2.61 14.34
N ASP A 341 -13.63 -3.46 13.57
CA ASP A 341 -13.83 -4.91 13.55
C ASP A 341 -12.46 -5.64 13.44
N PRO A 342 -12.04 -6.41 14.47
CA PRO A 342 -10.74 -7.08 14.49
C PRO A 342 -10.60 -8.23 13.48
N ASN A 343 -11.69 -8.63 12.80
CA ASN A 343 -11.66 -9.60 11.71
C ASN A 343 -11.49 -8.97 10.32
N MET A 344 -11.73 -7.66 10.16
CA MET A 344 -11.76 -6.98 8.86
C MET A 344 -10.51 -7.25 8.04
N LEU A 345 -9.31 -7.02 8.59
CA LEU A 345 -8.05 -7.17 7.85
C LEU A 345 -7.80 -8.61 7.37
N LYS A 346 -8.23 -9.61 8.15
CA LYS A 346 -8.15 -11.03 7.76
C LYS A 346 -9.19 -11.40 6.70
N MET A 347 -10.36 -10.76 6.75
CA MET A 347 -11.42 -10.93 5.74
C MET A 347 -10.98 -10.33 4.40
N VAL A 348 -10.58 -9.06 4.35
CA VAL A 348 -10.13 -8.45 3.07
C VAL A 348 -8.85 -9.07 2.52
N ALA A 349 -8.03 -9.72 3.35
CA ALA A 349 -6.94 -10.57 2.88
C ALA A 349 -7.45 -11.77 2.08
N SER A 350 -8.55 -12.43 2.48
CA SER A 350 -9.13 -13.60 1.79
C SER A 350 -10.12 -13.29 0.67
N LEU A 351 -10.69 -12.08 0.65
CA LEU A 351 -11.67 -11.66 -0.38
C LEU A 351 -11.04 -11.26 -1.74
N ASP A 352 -9.70 -11.19 -1.82
CA ASP A 352 -8.89 -10.83 -3.00
C ASP A 352 -9.21 -9.52 -3.75
N VAL A 353 -10.17 -8.72 -3.28
CA VAL A 353 -10.44 -7.35 -3.74
C VAL A 353 -9.47 -6.31 -3.15
N PRO A 354 -9.36 -5.13 -3.78
CA PRO A 354 -8.77 -3.94 -3.19
C PRO A 354 -9.47 -3.45 -1.91
N TYR A 355 -8.69 -2.82 -1.04
CA TYR A 355 -9.09 -2.35 0.27
C TYR A 355 -8.69 -0.88 0.46
N ILE A 356 -9.67 -0.01 0.70
CA ILE A 356 -9.43 1.40 1.04
C ILE A 356 -9.32 1.50 2.56
N ALA A 357 -8.11 1.79 3.04
CA ALA A 357 -7.81 2.06 4.44
C ALA A 357 -7.87 3.58 4.69
N MET A 358 -8.84 4.03 5.49
CA MET A 358 -8.97 5.44 5.86
C MET A 358 -8.42 5.74 7.27
N HIS A 359 -7.81 6.90 7.45
CA HIS A 359 -7.42 7.40 8.76
C HIS A 359 -8.61 7.99 9.55
N MET A 360 -9.02 7.33 10.64
CA MET A 360 -9.89 7.88 11.69
C MET A 360 -9.32 7.57 13.08
N ARG A 361 -9.56 8.46 14.06
CA ARG A 361 -9.34 8.20 15.50
C ARG A 361 -10.67 8.11 16.24
N GLY A 362 -10.84 7.08 17.05
CA GLY A 362 -12.12 6.76 17.69
C GLY A 362 -13.11 6.19 16.68
N ASP A 363 -14.38 6.55 16.83
CA ASP A 363 -15.51 6.04 16.03
C ASP A 363 -16.48 7.18 15.64
N PRO A 364 -17.57 6.94 14.88
CA PRO A 364 -18.53 7.99 14.51
C PRO A 364 -19.15 8.78 15.69
N THR A 365 -19.18 8.22 16.90
CA THR A 365 -19.68 8.90 18.10
C THR A 365 -18.61 9.69 18.85
N THR A 366 -17.36 9.25 18.80
CA THR A 366 -16.23 9.80 19.58
C THR A 366 -15.22 10.59 18.75
N MET A 367 -15.23 10.51 17.41
CA MET A 367 -14.22 11.13 16.55
C MET A 367 -14.11 12.66 16.69
N GLN A 368 -15.17 13.34 17.11
CA GLN A 368 -15.17 14.78 17.38
C GLN A 368 -14.86 15.13 18.85
N SER A 369 -14.38 14.19 19.66
CA SER A 369 -13.94 14.45 21.03
C SER A 369 -12.72 15.38 21.06
N ARG A 370 -12.52 16.06 22.19
CA ARG A 370 -11.35 16.94 22.40
C ARG A 370 -10.03 16.22 22.15
N ASP A 371 -9.95 14.93 22.49
CA ASP A 371 -8.71 14.16 22.45
C ASP A 371 -8.43 13.58 21.06
N ASN A 372 -9.47 13.09 20.37
CA ASN A 372 -9.34 12.65 18.98
C ASN A 372 -8.99 13.81 18.03
N LEU A 373 -9.38 15.05 18.37
CA LEU A 373 -9.08 16.28 17.62
C LEU A 373 -7.72 16.94 17.92
N GLN A 374 -6.85 16.33 18.75
CA GLN A 374 -5.53 16.90 19.09
C GLN A 374 -4.41 16.39 18.18
N TYR A 375 -3.79 17.29 17.42
CA TYR A 375 -2.63 17.02 16.57
C TYR A 375 -1.58 18.11 16.82
N SER A 376 -0.30 17.73 16.87
CA SER A 376 0.85 18.65 16.87
C SER A 376 1.30 18.96 15.44
N ASP A 377 1.23 17.96 14.56
CA ASP A 377 1.39 18.09 13.11
C ASP A 377 0.44 17.07 12.48
N VAL A 378 -0.62 17.54 11.81
CA VAL A 378 -1.67 16.64 11.33
C VAL A 378 -1.18 15.74 10.19
N CYS A 379 -0.36 16.26 9.27
CA CYS A 379 0.12 15.49 8.12
C CYS A 379 1.06 14.36 8.54
N SER A 380 2.00 14.64 9.45
CA SER A 380 2.98 13.67 9.95
C SER A 380 2.34 12.61 10.83
N GLN A 381 1.37 13.00 11.68
CA GLN A 381 0.62 12.04 12.50
C GLN A 381 -0.33 11.19 11.64
N VAL A 382 -1.07 11.79 10.70
CA VAL A 382 -1.93 11.03 9.78
C VAL A 382 -1.11 10.05 8.95
N ALA A 383 0.06 10.45 8.43
CA ALA A 383 0.97 9.56 7.72
C ALA A 383 1.44 8.37 8.58
N SER A 384 1.87 8.63 9.82
CA SER A 384 2.37 7.60 10.74
C SER A 384 1.27 6.62 11.17
N GLU A 385 0.11 7.13 11.56
CA GLU A 385 -1.04 6.33 12.02
C GLU A 385 -1.66 5.54 10.86
N LEU A 386 -1.78 6.13 9.66
CA LEU A 386 -2.27 5.44 8.47
C LEU A 386 -1.28 4.37 8.00
N PHE A 387 0.02 4.62 8.02
CA PHE A 387 1.01 3.61 7.67
C PHE A 387 1.05 2.44 8.68
N SER A 388 0.79 2.69 9.98
CA SER A 388 0.59 1.60 10.94
C SER A 388 -0.56 0.67 10.53
N ARG A 389 -1.67 1.21 9.99
CA ARG A 389 -2.79 0.40 9.47
C ARG A 389 -2.41 -0.38 8.20
N VAL A 390 -1.50 0.16 7.39
CA VAL A 390 -0.92 -0.58 6.24
C VAL A 390 -0.07 -1.75 6.74
N GLU A 391 0.80 -1.55 7.73
CA GLU A 391 1.59 -2.63 8.34
C GLU A 391 0.69 -3.71 8.96
N ASP A 392 -0.37 -3.32 9.69
CA ASP A 392 -1.37 -4.25 10.25
C ASP A 392 -2.06 -5.09 9.15
N ALA A 393 -2.36 -4.47 7.99
CA ALA A 393 -2.98 -5.12 6.85
C ALA A 393 -2.02 -6.06 6.10
N GLU A 394 -0.75 -5.65 5.89
CA GLU A 394 0.28 -6.48 5.27
C GLU A 394 0.58 -7.73 6.10
N LEU A 395 0.67 -7.59 7.42
CA LEU A 395 0.84 -8.71 8.36
C LEU A 395 -0.40 -9.61 8.44
N SER A 396 -1.60 -9.05 8.23
CA SER A 396 -2.83 -9.83 8.06
C SER A 396 -2.92 -10.54 6.70
N GLY A 397 -2.00 -10.24 5.77
CA GLY A 397 -1.84 -10.91 4.49
C GLY A 397 -2.35 -10.14 3.27
N VAL A 398 -2.83 -8.90 3.43
CA VAL A 398 -3.23 -8.01 2.33
C VAL A 398 -1.98 -7.46 1.63
N PRO A 399 -1.72 -7.75 0.35
CA PRO A 399 -0.54 -7.21 -0.32
C PRO A 399 -0.64 -5.70 -0.51
N ALA A 400 0.48 -4.97 -0.43
CA ALA A 400 0.52 -3.53 -0.66
C ALA A 400 -0.13 -3.10 -2.00
N TRP A 401 -0.03 -3.92 -3.04
CA TRP A 401 -0.68 -3.68 -4.34
C TRP A 401 -2.22 -3.80 -4.35
N ARG A 402 -2.86 -4.22 -3.26
CA ARG A 402 -4.32 -4.19 -3.06
C ARG A 402 -4.79 -3.02 -2.17
N ILE A 403 -3.87 -2.21 -1.62
CA ILE A 403 -4.20 -1.15 -0.65
C ILE A 403 -4.40 0.20 -1.35
N ILE A 404 -5.44 0.93 -0.94
CA ILE A 404 -5.73 2.33 -1.28
C ILE A 404 -5.76 3.12 0.03
N LEU A 405 -5.27 4.37 0.02
CA LEU A 405 -5.15 5.22 1.21
C LEU A 405 -6.19 6.35 1.18
N ASP A 406 -6.83 6.69 2.30
CA ASP A 406 -7.54 7.97 2.48
C ASP A 406 -7.08 8.65 3.80
N PRO A 407 -6.58 9.91 3.78
CA PRO A 407 -6.18 10.62 4.98
C PRO A 407 -7.36 11.01 5.89
N GLY A 408 -8.59 10.70 5.51
CA GLY A 408 -9.81 10.78 6.30
C GLY A 408 -10.32 12.20 6.50
N ILE A 409 -10.61 12.90 5.40
CA ILE A 409 -11.07 14.30 5.45
C ILE A 409 -12.40 14.40 6.23
N GLY A 410 -12.41 15.23 7.27
CA GLY A 410 -13.50 15.45 8.21
C GLY A 410 -13.64 14.39 9.31
N PHE A 411 -12.85 13.32 9.30
CA PHE A 411 -12.90 12.24 10.29
C PHE A 411 -11.81 12.42 11.35
N SER A 412 -12.21 12.85 12.54
CA SER A 412 -11.31 13.26 13.63
C SER A 412 -10.43 14.47 13.32
N LYS A 413 -10.83 15.35 12.38
CA LYS A 413 -10.10 16.60 12.06
C LYS A 413 -10.99 17.82 12.27
N LYS A 414 -10.39 18.91 12.76
CA LYS A 414 -10.96 20.26 12.79
C LYS A 414 -10.85 20.94 11.42
N THR A 415 -11.38 22.16 11.29
CA THR A 415 -11.39 22.89 10.01
C THR A 415 -9.99 23.27 9.53
N GLU A 416 -9.10 23.72 10.42
CA GLU A 416 -7.68 23.95 10.12
C GLU A 416 -6.99 22.67 9.62
N HIS A 417 -7.11 21.57 10.38
CA HIS A 417 -6.50 20.28 10.05
C HIS A 417 -6.97 19.69 8.70
N ASN A 418 -8.19 20.01 8.25
CA ASN A 418 -8.70 19.56 6.94
C ASN A 418 -8.09 20.36 5.78
N LEU A 419 -7.73 21.63 5.99
CA LEU A 419 -7.01 22.43 5.01
C LEU A 419 -5.55 21.98 4.90
N ASP A 420 -4.90 21.76 6.05
CA ASP A 420 -3.52 21.28 6.13
C ASP A 420 -3.34 19.93 5.41
N ILE A 421 -4.29 18.99 5.56
CA ILE A 421 -4.28 17.72 4.81
C ILE A 421 -4.46 17.94 3.31
N LEU A 422 -5.39 18.81 2.89
CA LEU A 422 -5.70 19.04 1.47
C LEU A 422 -4.50 19.60 0.68
N THR A 423 -3.69 20.44 1.31
CA THR A 423 -2.44 20.96 0.71
C THR A 423 -1.24 20.06 1.01
N GLY A 424 -1.28 19.31 2.11
CA GLY A 424 -0.21 18.45 2.62
C GLY A 424 -0.18 17.01 2.12
N LEU A 425 -1.02 16.62 1.15
CA LEU A 425 -0.99 15.26 0.56
C LEU A 425 0.43 14.81 0.10
N PRO A 426 1.28 15.67 -0.51
CA PRO A 426 2.66 15.30 -0.83
C PRO A 426 3.54 15.07 0.41
N VAL A 427 3.28 15.79 1.52
CA VAL A 427 3.97 15.58 2.81
C VAL A 427 3.55 14.23 3.39
N ILE A 428 2.26 13.91 3.37
CA ILE A 428 1.74 12.62 3.85
C ILE A 428 2.41 11.45 3.10
N ARG A 429 2.48 11.51 1.75
CA ARG A 429 3.23 10.49 0.97
C ARG A 429 4.71 10.46 1.35
N SER A 430 5.37 11.60 1.49
CA SER A 430 6.80 11.70 1.82
C SER A 430 7.13 11.13 3.21
N GLU A 431 6.27 11.33 4.20
CA GLU A 431 6.43 10.73 5.54
C GLU A 431 6.24 9.22 5.52
N ILE A 432 5.26 8.69 4.75
CA ILE A 432 5.09 7.25 4.52
C ILE A 432 6.32 6.67 3.80
N ALA A 433 6.84 7.36 2.79
CA ALA A 433 8.01 6.94 1.99
C ALA A 433 9.26 6.71 2.83
N LYS A 434 9.42 7.37 3.99
CA LYS A 434 10.51 7.10 4.94
C LYS A 434 10.51 5.67 5.45
N ARG A 435 9.34 5.03 5.56
CA ARG A 435 9.15 3.67 6.11
C ARG A 435 8.81 2.62 5.05
N SER A 436 8.07 2.97 3.99
CA SER A 436 7.72 2.08 2.88
C SER A 436 7.42 2.86 1.60
N LEU A 437 8.20 2.63 0.55
CA LEU A 437 7.91 3.19 -0.77
C LEU A 437 6.66 2.56 -1.40
N ALA A 438 6.41 1.26 -1.19
CA ALA A 438 5.18 0.59 -1.64
C ALA A 438 3.91 1.31 -1.19
N ALA A 439 3.86 1.69 0.09
CA ALA A 439 2.73 2.39 0.69
C ALA A 439 2.66 3.87 0.25
N SER A 440 3.81 4.53 0.06
CA SER A 440 3.87 5.87 -0.53
C SER A 440 3.30 5.91 -1.95
N HIS A 441 3.51 4.84 -2.72
CA HIS A 441 3.07 4.70 -4.10
C HIS A 441 1.62 4.24 -4.28
N ALA A 442 0.93 3.81 -3.21
CA ALA A 442 -0.47 3.38 -3.26
C ALA A 442 -1.41 4.48 -3.82
N PRO A 443 -2.56 4.12 -4.43
CA PRO A 443 -3.55 5.10 -4.84
C PRO A 443 -4.07 5.88 -3.62
N LEU A 444 -4.25 7.19 -3.78
CA LEU A 444 -4.74 8.08 -2.72
C LEU A 444 -6.15 8.57 -3.05
N LEU A 445 -7.10 8.23 -2.19
CA LEU A 445 -8.49 8.67 -2.22
C LEU A 445 -8.67 9.89 -1.31
N ILE A 446 -9.52 10.83 -1.72
CA ILE A 446 -9.97 11.92 -0.85
C ILE A 446 -11.49 12.11 -0.92
N GLY A 447 -12.12 12.29 0.24
CA GLY A 447 -13.57 12.55 0.36
C GLY A 447 -13.93 13.90 0.96
N PRO A 448 -13.55 15.06 0.38
CA PRO A 448 -13.91 16.38 0.94
C PRO A 448 -15.40 16.74 0.77
N SER A 449 -16.15 15.98 -0.05
CA SER A 449 -17.46 16.39 -0.56
C SER A 449 -18.49 16.71 0.51
N ARG A 450 -19.03 17.93 0.43
CA ARG A 450 -20.08 18.48 1.32
C ARG A 450 -19.76 18.45 2.83
N LYS A 451 -18.51 18.19 3.24
CA LYS A 451 -18.07 18.09 4.66
C LYS A 451 -18.29 19.42 5.42
N ARG A 452 -18.32 19.35 6.77
CA ARG A 452 -18.71 20.47 7.64
C ARG A 452 -17.80 21.70 7.49
N PHE A 453 -16.48 21.51 7.43
CA PHE A 453 -15.49 22.59 7.32
C PHE A 453 -15.71 23.51 6.09
N LEU A 454 -16.13 22.97 4.95
CA LEU A 454 -16.50 23.76 3.77
C LEU A 454 -17.72 24.66 4.02
N GLY A 455 -18.65 24.20 4.86
CA GLY A 455 -19.81 24.99 5.29
C GLY A 455 -19.45 26.09 6.27
N GLU A 456 -18.47 25.84 7.14
CA GLU A 456 -17.93 26.83 8.09
C GLU A 456 -17.19 27.94 7.34
N ILE A 457 -16.25 27.60 6.44
CA ILE A 457 -15.46 28.57 5.66
C ILE A 457 -16.33 29.42 4.72
N CYS A 458 -17.23 28.78 3.96
CA CYS A 458 -18.01 29.47 2.94
C CYS A 458 -19.38 29.99 3.42
N ASN A 459 -19.66 29.93 4.73
CA ASN A 459 -20.96 30.26 5.33
C ASN A 459 -22.14 29.52 4.65
N ARG A 460 -21.97 28.21 4.40
CA ARG A 460 -22.96 27.31 3.77
C ARG A 460 -23.41 26.21 4.74
N PRO A 461 -24.41 26.48 5.61
CA PRO A 461 -24.88 25.48 6.58
C PRO A 461 -25.53 24.25 5.93
N ALA A 462 -26.27 24.43 4.84
CA ALA A 462 -26.86 23.31 4.09
C ALA A 462 -25.79 22.55 3.27
N ALA A 463 -25.70 21.24 3.45
CA ALA A 463 -24.69 20.38 2.80
C ALA A 463 -24.73 20.48 1.26
N GLY A 464 -25.92 20.42 0.65
CA GLY A 464 -26.12 20.57 -0.81
C GLY A 464 -25.86 21.97 -1.38
N LYS A 465 -25.36 22.93 -0.58
CA LYS A 465 -24.87 24.24 -1.04
C LYS A 465 -23.34 24.37 -0.95
N ARG A 466 -22.63 23.25 -0.71
CA ARG A 466 -21.16 23.19 -0.58
C ARG A 466 -20.46 22.61 -1.81
N ASP A 467 -21.15 22.40 -2.92
CA ASP A 467 -20.58 21.78 -4.12
C ASP A 467 -19.49 22.65 -4.78
N PRO A 468 -19.63 23.98 -4.92
CA PRO A 468 -18.52 24.83 -5.40
C PRO A 468 -17.26 24.77 -4.52
N ALA A 469 -17.44 24.67 -3.19
CA ALA A 469 -16.33 24.51 -2.25
C ALA A 469 -15.73 23.09 -2.31
N THR A 470 -16.55 22.07 -2.59
CA THR A 470 -16.11 20.70 -2.85
C THR A 470 -15.20 20.65 -4.07
N ILE A 471 -15.63 21.27 -5.18
CA ILE A 471 -14.86 21.35 -6.43
C ILE A 471 -13.49 22.00 -6.17
N ALA A 472 -13.45 23.11 -5.44
CA ALA A 472 -12.18 23.76 -5.09
C ALA A 472 -11.23 22.85 -4.26
N SER A 473 -11.76 22.09 -3.30
CA SER A 473 -10.96 21.11 -2.53
C SER A 473 -10.54 19.89 -3.36
N VAL A 474 -11.39 19.43 -4.28
CA VAL A 474 -11.09 18.35 -5.23
C VAL A 474 -9.95 18.77 -6.15
N THR A 475 -10.04 19.95 -6.77
CA THR A 475 -8.98 20.55 -7.60
C THR A 475 -7.65 20.64 -6.84
N ALA A 476 -7.65 21.17 -5.61
CA ALA A 476 -6.44 21.26 -4.79
C ALA A 476 -5.83 19.87 -4.50
N GLY A 477 -6.66 18.89 -4.13
CA GLY A 477 -6.21 17.54 -3.82
C GLY A 477 -5.67 16.76 -5.03
N ILE A 478 -6.21 16.98 -6.24
CA ILE A 478 -5.67 16.38 -7.47
C ILE A 478 -4.27 16.92 -7.76
N PHE A 479 -4.05 18.24 -7.66
CA PHE A 479 -2.70 18.81 -7.74
C PHE A 479 -1.77 18.39 -6.60
N GLY A 480 -2.32 17.97 -5.45
CA GLY A 480 -1.62 17.29 -4.35
C GLY A 480 -1.33 15.79 -4.57
N GLY A 481 -1.76 15.21 -5.70
CA GLY A 481 -1.52 13.80 -6.03
C GLY A 481 -2.56 12.81 -5.52
N ALA A 482 -3.81 13.24 -5.32
CA ALA A 482 -4.95 12.33 -5.18
C ALA A 482 -5.27 11.64 -6.51
N ASN A 483 -5.63 10.36 -6.46
CA ASN A 483 -5.97 9.52 -7.61
C ASN A 483 -7.48 9.20 -7.68
N ILE A 484 -8.19 9.28 -6.56
CA ILE A 484 -9.63 9.02 -6.47
C ILE A 484 -10.30 10.14 -5.69
N VAL A 485 -11.43 10.66 -6.20
CA VAL A 485 -12.21 11.73 -5.53
C VAL A 485 -13.63 11.28 -5.24
N ARG A 486 -14.00 11.22 -3.95
CA ARG A 486 -15.28 10.71 -3.45
C ARG A 486 -16.29 11.84 -3.27
N VAL A 487 -17.34 11.86 -4.11
CA VAL A 487 -18.21 13.03 -4.33
C VAL A 487 -19.71 12.72 -4.43
N HIS A 488 -20.55 13.67 -3.98
CA HIS A 488 -22.02 13.58 -4.08
C HIS A 488 -22.61 14.20 -5.36
N ASN A 489 -21.86 15.07 -6.03
CA ASN A 489 -22.25 15.73 -7.28
C ASN A 489 -21.20 15.29 -8.29
N VAL A 490 -21.56 14.31 -9.12
CA VAL A 490 -20.59 13.65 -9.99
C VAL A 490 -20.24 14.57 -11.16
N ARG A 491 -21.23 15.04 -11.92
CA ARG A 491 -21.02 15.88 -13.12
C ARG A 491 -20.03 17.02 -12.90
N ASP A 492 -20.28 17.86 -11.90
CA ASP A 492 -19.51 19.09 -11.72
C ASP A 492 -18.07 18.80 -11.21
N ASN A 493 -17.83 17.62 -10.61
CA ASN A 493 -16.49 17.17 -10.20
C ASN A 493 -15.79 16.34 -11.28
N VAL A 494 -16.53 15.65 -12.16
CA VAL A 494 -16.00 14.99 -13.37
C VAL A 494 -15.40 16.04 -14.31
N ASP A 495 -16.04 17.19 -14.49
CA ASP A 495 -15.47 18.28 -15.30
C ASP A 495 -14.25 18.93 -14.63
N ALA A 496 -14.26 19.08 -13.29
CA ALA A 496 -13.07 19.51 -12.55
C ALA A 496 -11.88 18.54 -12.70
N VAL A 497 -12.15 17.22 -12.63
CA VAL A 497 -11.17 16.16 -12.88
C VAL A 497 -10.58 16.25 -14.29
N LYS A 498 -11.42 16.36 -15.33
CA LYS A 498 -10.95 16.48 -16.73
C LYS A 498 -10.00 17.67 -16.91
N VAL A 499 -10.32 18.82 -16.28
CA VAL A 499 -9.48 20.03 -16.35
C VAL A 499 -8.16 19.83 -15.59
N CYS A 500 -8.19 19.26 -14.39
CA CYS A 500 -6.98 19.00 -13.61
C CYS A 500 -6.04 17.99 -14.30
N ASP A 501 -6.58 16.88 -14.79
CA ASP A 501 -5.82 15.85 -15.51
C ASP A 501 -5.21 16.41 -16.81
N ALA A 502 -5.93 17.27 -17.54
CA ALA A 502 -5.40 17.95 -18.72
C ALA A 502 -4.24 18.91 -18.37
N MET A 503 -4.36 19.68 -17.29
CA MET A 503 -3.29 20.58 -16.81
C MET A 503 -2.06 19.80 -16.30
N LEU A 504 -2.27 18.67 -15.60
CA LEU A 504 -1.20 17.78 -15.18
C LEU A 504 -0.49 17.13 -16.38
N LYS A 505 -1.25 16.68 -17.39
CA LYS A 505 -0.69 16.12 -18.61
C LYS A 505 0.15 17.14 -19.38
N GLU A 506 -0.34 18.35 -19.57
CA GLU A 506 0.44 19.43 -20.22
C GLU A 506 1.75 19.71 -19.47
N ARG A 507 1.70 19.82 -18.14
CA ARG A 507 2.91 19.98 -17.30
C ARG A 507 3.90 18.81 -17.46
N SER A 508 3.42 17.59 -17.68
CA SER A 508 4.26 16.40 -17.89
C SER A 508 4.90 16.31 -19.29
N ILE A 509 4.49 17.16 -20.24
CA ILE A 509 5.09 17.28 -21.58
C ILE A 509 6.19 18.36 -21.60
N GLN A 510 6.19 19.26 -20.62
CA GLN A 510 7.11 20.40 -20.49
C GLN A 510 8.32 20.12 -19.56
N LEU A 511 8.48 18.88 -19.10
CA LEU A 511 9.51 18.40 -18.15
C LEU A 511 10.27 17.20 -18.70
#